data_AF-A0A3M1XLS1-F1
#
_entry.id   AF-A0A3M1XLS1-F1
#
_cell.length_a   1.000
_cell.length_b   1.000
_cell.length_c   1.000
_cell.angle_alpha   90.00
_cell.angle_beta   90.00
_cell.angle_gamma   90.00
#
_symmetry.space_group_name_H-M   'P 1'
#
loop_
_entity.id
_entity.type
_entity.pdbx_description
1 polymer ?
#
loop_
_entity_poly.entity_id
_entity_poly.type
_entity_poly.pdbx_seq_one_letter_code
_entity_poly.pdbx_strand_id
1 'polypeptide(L)'
;MQYRVGQKVRLLHESGDGVITALVDNHHVEVDFGDDFPIEVHIREVIPIDRGETAYLGRSAEVEEEKQEKRIQQLGTSIMELSLVVAPAGEDRFALYVVNPEPVDMLFTCYVKIRGKFEGLAAGDLRSGERQELGRYDRADLFQIKAFTFQVLSFVAGRGYPHSPLLRELPWSKGHLQQPPKALKAIGGEGWVFSLREDPQRKDVQRIREEVITQVRQQDEARPRPEGEVDLHIEELVARPYELAPSEMLRIQTETLEQALSKALAEHYERLIVIHGVGMGVLKNAVREVLKKTPHIKSFRPADPARYGNGATEVIFD
;
A
#
# COMPACT_ATOMS: atom_id res chain seq x y z
N MET A 1 -10.11 40.02 -32.91
CA MET A 1 -8.66 40.12 -33.20
C MET A 1 -7.91 40.22 -31.88
N GLN A 2 -7.31 39.12 -31.41
CA GLN A 2 -6.67 39.04 -30.08
C GLN A 2 -5.14 39.17 -30.09
N TYR A 3 -4.48 39.22 -31.26
CA TYR A 3 -3.01 39.16 -31.36
C TYR A 3 -2.45 40.17 -32.37
N ARG A 4 -1.19 40.58 -32.17
CA ARG A 4 -0.48 41.56 -33.02
C ARG A 4 0.94 41.09 -33.34
N VAL A 5 1.46 41.46 -34.50
CA VAL A 5 2.87 41.26 -34.87
C VAL A 5 3.79 41.98 -33.86
N GLY A 6 4.84 41.30 -33.40
CA GLY A 6 5.76 41.74 -32.36
C GLY A 6 5.31 41.46 -30.92
N GLN A 7 4.21 40.70 -30.74
CA GLN A 7 3.71 40.28 -29.44
C GLN A 7 4.41 38.99 -29.00
N LYS A 8 4.91 38.97 -27.75
CA LYS A 8 5.44 37.75 -27.14
C LYS A 8 4.29 36.82 -26.79
N VAL A 9 4.48 35.53 -27.07
CA VAL A 9 3.47 34.50 -26.90
C VAL A 9 4.08 33.19 -26.45
N ARG A 10 3.29 32.32 -25.83
CA ARG A 10 3.67 30.96 -25.43
C ARG A 10 2.73 29.93 -26.04
N LEU A 11 3.23 28.77 -26.42
CA LEU A 11 2.39 27.67 -26.92
C LEU A 11 1.75 26.86 -25.78
N LEU A 12 0.56 26.33 -26.04
CA LEU A 12 -0.25 25.59 -25.05
C LEU A 12 0.28 24.19 -24.74
N HIS A 13 0.96 23.55 -25.69
CA HIS A 13 1.38 22.14 -25.60
C HIS A 13 2.88 21.92 -25.79
N GLU A 14 3.65 22.97 -26.07
CA GLU A 14 5.10 22.90 -26.25
C GLU A 14 5.81 23.93 -25.37
N SER A 15 6.97 23.56 -24.85
CA SER A 15 7.78 24.40 -23.98
C SER A 15 8.58 25.40 -24.80
N GLY A 16 8.18 26.66 -24.81
CA GLY A 16 8.92 27.74 -25.48
C GLY A 16 8.14 29.05 -25.54
N ASP A 17 8.86 30.17 -25.43
CA ASP A 17 8.33 31.52 -25.64
C ASP A 17 8.76 32.00 -27.02
N GLY A 18 7.82 32.50 -27.81
CA GLY A 18 8.08 33.01 -29.15
C GLY A 18 7.50 34.40 -29.38
N VAL A 19 7.81 34.99 -30.54
CA VAL A 19 7.29 36.29 -30.96
C VAL A 19 6.50 36.12 -32.24
N ILE A 20 5.29 36.71 -32.29
CA ILE A 20 4.51 36.71 -33.52
C ILE A 20 5.22 37.57 -34.57
N THR A 21 5.64 36.97 -35.67
CA THR A 21 6.31 37.66 -36.79
C THR A 21 5.33 38.06 -37.89
N ALA A 22 4.24 37.30 -38.08
CA ALA A 22 3.19 37.62 -39.05
C ALA A 22 1.81 37.10 -38.60
N LEU A 23 0.75 37.76 -39.08
CA LEU A 23 -0.62 37.25 -38.99
C LEU A 23 -0.99 36.66 -40.35
N VAL A 24 -1.09 35.34 -40.44
CA VAL A 24 -1.32 34.65 -41.72
C VAL A 24 -2.78 34.77 -42.14
N ASP A 25 -3.71 34.48 -41.23
CA ASP A 25 -5.14 34.66 -41.44
C ASP A 25 -5.89 34.93 -40.10
N ASN A 26 -7.21 34.77 -40.09
CA ASN A 26 -8.05 35.00 -38.90
C ASN A 26 -7.90 33.93 -37.80
N HIS A 27 -7.23 32.82 -38.09
CA HIS A 27 -7.09 31.63 -37.25
C HIS A 27 -5.64 31.15 -37.10
N HIS A 28 -4.70 31.61 -37.92
CA HIS A 28 -3.29 31.20 -37.91
C HIS A 28 -2.32 32.40 -37.81
N VAL A 29 -1.23 32.21 -37.08
CA VAL A 29 -0.17 33.20 -36.86
C VAL A 29 1.20 32.54 -36.98
N GLU A 30 2.19 33.26 -37.50
CA GLU A 30 3.60 32.80 -37.49
C GLU A 30 4.27 33.23 -36.20
N VAL A 31 4.95 32.29 -35.54
CA VAL A 31 5.67 32.50 -34.29
C VAL A 31 7.12 32.05 -34.47
N ASP A 32 8.04 32.96 -34.15
CA ASP A 32 9.48 32.72 -34.14
C ASP A 32 9.94 32.47 -32.69
N PHE A 33 10.63 31.35 -32.46
CA PHE A 33 11.14 30.92 -31.16
C PHE A 33 12.64 31.20 -30.96
N GLY A 34 13.31 31.83 -31.93
CA GLY A 34 14.73 32.17 -31.87
C GLY A 34 15.66 31.20 -32.61
N ASP A 35 15.09 30.15 -33.21
CA ASP A 35 15.76 29.30 -34.21
C ASP A 35 15.28 29.80 -35.58
N ASP A 36 16.20 30.04 -36.55
CA ASP A 36 16.01 30.79 -37.82
C ASP A 36 14.85 30.37 -38.78
N PHE A 37 13.85 29.59 -38.33
CA PHE A 37 12.66 29.17 -39.06
C PHE A 37 11.37 29.43 -38.24
N PRO A 38 10.57 30.46 -38.58
CA PRO A 38 9.28 30.69 -37.94
C PRO A 38 8.27 29.58 -38.30
N ILE A 39 7.42 29.22 -37.33
CA ILE A 39 6.42 28.16 -37.46
C ILE A 39 5.02 28.76 -37.47
N GLU A 40 4.18 28.30 -38.40
CA GLU A 40 2.76 28.67 -38.44
C GLU A 40 1.95 27.84 -37.44
N VAL A 41 1.23 28.52 -36.55
CA VAL A 41 0.48 27.91 -35.45
C VAL A 41 -0.94 28.47 -35.37
N HIS A 42 -1.87 27.62 -34.93
CA HIS A 42 -3.26 28.03 -34.78
C HIS A 42 -3.43 28.95 -33.55
N ILE A 43 -4.22 30.02 -33.67
CA ILE A 43 -4.40 31.07 -32.65
C ILE A 43 -4.88 30.55 -31.28
N ARG A 44 -5.54 29.38 -31.26
CA ARG A 44 -5.99 28.72 -30.02
C ARG A 44 -4.86 28.05 -29.25
N GLU A 45 -3.73 27.80 -29.89
CA GLU A 45 -2.57 27.17 -29.27
C GLU A 45 -1.59 28.21 -28.74
N VAL A 46 -1.91 29.50 -28.86
CA VAL A 46 -1.01 30.63 -28.58
C VAL A 46 -1.59 31.49 -27.47
N ILE A 47 -0.80 31.77 -26.42
CA ILE A 47 -1.19 32.60 -25.27
C ILE A 47 -0.36 33.90 -25.25
N PRO A 48 -0.97 35.10 -25.18
CA PRO A 48 -0.24 36.36 -25.19
C PRO A 48 0.43 36.70 -23.85
N ILE A 49 1.67 37.16 -23.93
CA ILE A 49 2.49 37.65 -22.80
C ILE A 49 2.45 39.20 -22.83
N ASP A 50 1.98 39.85 -21.77
CA ASP A 50 1.72 41.31 -21.74
C ASP A 50 2.94 42.10 -21.25
N ARG A 51 3.17 43.30 -21.82
CA ARG A 51 4.35 44.16 -21.58
C ARG A 51 4.41 44.81 -20.19
N GLY A 52 3.41 44.59 -19.33
CA GLY A 52 3.49 44.89 -17.89
C GLY A 52 4.36 43.90 -17.11
N GLU A 53 4.67 42.75 -17.70
CA GLU A 53 5.45 41.66 -17.10
C GLU A 53 6.97 41.92 -17.13
N THR A 54 7.42 42.84 -18.00
CA THR A 54 8.85 43.13 -18.25
C THR A 54 9.52 44.10 -17.26
N ALA A 55 8.80 44.69 -16.30
CA ALA A 55 9.42 45.61 -15.33
C ALA A 55 10.13 44.90 -14.15
N TYR A 56 9.85 43.61 -13.91
CA TYR A 56 10.43 42.83 -12.81
C TYR A 56 11.44 41.75 -13.25
N LEU A 57 11.54 41.45 -14.55
CA LEU A 57 12.32 40.32 -15.08
C LEU A 57 13.69 40.72 -15.69
N GLY A 58 14.21 41.91 -15.37
CA GLY A 58 15.34 42.50 -16.10
C GLY A 58 16.75 42.37 -15.50
N ARG A 59 16.96 41.70 -14.36
CA ARG A 59 18.33 41.69 -13.78
C ARG A 59 18.60 40.58 -12.75
N SER A 60 18.67 39.30 -13.15
CA SER A 60 19.34 38.28 -12.29
C SER A 60 19.76 36.98 -13.01
N ALA A 61 19.32 36.70 -14.24
CA ALA A 61 19.31 35.34 -14.78
C ALA A 61 20.69 34.74 -15.14
N GLU A 62 21.77 35.52 -15.29
CA GLU A 62 23.03 34.97 -15.84
C GLU A 62 24.19 34.82 -14.83
N VAL A 63 24.00 35.11 -13.53
CA VAL A 63 25.08 35.01 -12.51
C VAL A 63 24.79 34.00 -11.39
N GLU A 64 23.57 33.47 -11.29
CA GLU A 64 23.18 32.56 -10.19
C GLU A 64 23.25 31.07 -10.52
N GLU A 65 23.21 30.68 -11.80
CA GLU A 65 23.19 29.26 -12.20
C GLU A 65 24.50 28.51 -11.84
N GLU A 66 25.68 29.14 -11.98
CA GLU A 66 26.96 28.52 -11.56
C GLU A 66 27.09 28.34 -10.04
N LYS A 67 26.33 29.10 -9.24
CA LYS A 67 26.37 29.02 -7.77
C LYS A 67 25.36 28.02 -7.21
N GLN A 68 24.35 27.67 -8.00
CA GLN A 68 23.28 26.75 -7.63
C GLN A 68 23.70 25.28 -7.74
N GLU A 69 24.51 24.92 -8.75
CA GLU A 69 25.00 23.55 -8.92
C GLU A 69 25.89 23.07 -7.76
N LYS A 70 26.70 23.95 -7.15
CA LYS A 70 27.53 23.59 -5.98
C LYS A 70 26.76 23.52 -4.66
N ARG A 71 25.52 24.03 -4.60
CA ARG A 71 24.68 24.02 -3.39
C ARG A 71 23.73 22.82 -3.32
N ILE A 72 23.54 22.13 -4.43
CA ILE A 72 22.80 20.86 -4.54
C ILE A 72 23.51 19.72 -3.76
N GLN A 73 24.76 19.91 -3.37
CA GLN A 73 25.50 18.99 -2.49
C GLN A 73 25.73 19.60 -1.10
N GLN A 74 24.68 19.92 -0.34
CA GLN A 74 24.78 20.02 1.13
C GLN A 74 23.43 19.82 1.85
N LEU A 75 23.33 18.63 2.42
CA LEU A 75 22.25 17.93 3.11
C LEU A 75 21.30 18.74 4.03
N GLY A 76 20.02 18.32 4.00
CA GLY A 76 18.97 18.52 5.01
C GLY A 76 17.59 18.50 4.36
N THR A 77 16.82 17.41 4.49
CA THR A 77 15.63 17.12 3.67
C THR A 77 14.55 18.19 3.84
N SER A 78 14.28 18.96 2.78
CA SER A 78 13.17 19.92 2.72
C SER A 78 11.90 19.18 2.31
N ILE A 79 10.81 19.40 3.03
CA ILE A 79 9.49 18.88 2.63
C ILE A 79 9.08 19.65 1.36
N MET A 80 8.68 18.94 0.31
CA MET A 80 8.37 19.53 -1.00
C MET A 80 6.87 19.50 -1.36
N GLU A 81 6.04 18.88 -0.52
CA GLU A 81 4.60 18.73 -0.75
C GLU A 81 3.80 18.79 0.56
N LEU A 82 2.50 19.10 0.46
CA LEU A 82 1.58 19.09 1.60
C LEU A 82 1.64 17.74 2.33
N SER A 83 2.00 17.78 3.62
CA SER A 83 2.35 16.57 4.37
C SER A 83 1.86 16.58 5.81
N LEU A 84 1.55 15.39 6.33
CA LEU A 84 1.49 15.10 7.75
C LEU A 84 2.91 14.78 8.24
N VAL A 85 3.35 15.43 9.31
CA VAL A 85 4.61 15.16 9.98
C VAL A 85 4.35 14.64 11.38
N VAL A 86 5.00 13.54 11.74
CA VAL A 86 5.01 13.01 13.10
C VAL A 86 6.42 13.20 13.64
N ALA A 87 6.56 13.92 14.76
CA ALA A 87 7.84 14.23 15.37
C ALA A 87 7.90 13.70 16.80
N PRO A 88 9.04 13.16 17.27
CA PRO A 88 9.22 12.85 18.68
C PRO A 88 9.16 14.14 19.51
N ALA A 89 8.44 14.10 20.63
CA ALA A 89 8.17 15.25 21.50
C ALA A 89 8.48 14.93 22.97
N GLY A 90 9.51 14.11 23.20
CA GLY A 90 9.93 13.63 24.52
C GLY A 90 9.99 12.11 24.58
N GLU A 91 10.07 11.57 25.79
CA GLU A 91 10.03 10.13 26.02
C GLU A 91 8.62 9.61 25.76
N ASP A 92 8.52 8.67 24.81
CA ASP A 92 7.26 7.99 24.43
C ASP A 92 6.11 8.90 23.95
N ARG A 93 6.44 10.12 23.50
CA ARG A 93 5.47 11.11 23.03
C ARG A 93 5.77 11.60 21.63
N PHE A 94 4.72 11.95 20.92
CA PHE A 94 4.76 12.41 19.55
C PHE A 94 3.92 13.68 19.38
N ALA A 95 4.43 14.63 18.61
CA ALA A 95 3.68 15.79 18.14
C ALA A 95 3.41 15.63 16.65
N LEU A 96 2.17 15.91 16.24
CA LEU A 96 1.74 15.83 14.86
C LEU A 96 1.59 17.24 14.29
N TYR A 97 2.07 17.43 13.07
CA TYR A 97 1.97 18.70 12.35
C TYR A 97 1.42 18.46 10.95
N VAL A 98 0.62 19.39 10.45
CA VAL A 98 0.41 19.54 9.00
C VAL A 98 1.35 20.63 8.51
N VAL A 99 2.00 20.40 7.37
CA VAL A 99 2.97 21.34 6.78
C VAL A 99 2.56 21.64 5.35
N ASN A 100 2.40 22.92 5.03
CA ASN A 100 2.10 23.40 3.68
C ASN A 100 3.34 24.08 3.08
N PRO A 101 4.16 23.38 2.28
CA PRO A 101 5.26 24.00 1.54
C PRO A 101 4.81 24.64 0.22
N GLU A 102 3.53 24.56 -0.13
CA GLU A 102 3.02 25.04 -1.42
C GLU A 102 2.83 26.56 -1.41
N PRO A 103 2.95 27.23 -2.57
CA PRO A 103 2.86 28.69 -2.66
C PRO A 103 1.41 29.21 -2.59
N VAL A 104 0.49 28.46 -1.99
CA VAL A 104 -0.93 28.77 -1.92
C VAL A 104 -1.47 28.55 -0.51
N ASP A 105 -2.45 29.36 -0.11
CA ASP A 105 -3.10 29.23 1.19
C ASP A 105 -4.17 28.14 1.14
N MET A 106 -4.42 27.48 2.28
CA MET A 106 -5.36 26.37 2.35
C MET A 106 -6.19 26.42 3.62
N LEU A 107 -7.42 25.91 3.54
CA LEU A 107 -8.21 25.51 4.70
C LEU A 107 -8.17 24.00 4.83
N PHE A 108 -8.08 23.48 6.04
CA PHE A 108 -8.13 22.04 6.27
C PHE A 108 -8.99 21.64 7.45
N THR A 109 -9.46 20.38 7.40
CA THR A 109 -9.92 19.63 8.57
C THR A 109 -9.17 18.31 8.65
N CYS A 110 -8.95 17.82 9.85
CA CYS A 110 -8.28 16.56 10.15
C CYS A 110 -9.12 15.77 11.15
N TYR A 111 -9.43 14.52 10.79
CA TYR A 111 -10.11 13.55 11.64
C TYR A 111 -9.23 12.32 11.83
N VAL A 112 -9.35 11.65 12.97
CA VAL A 112 -8.72 10.35 13.23
C VAL A 112 -9.77 9.26 13.27
N LYS A 113 -9.44 8.07 12.76
CA LYS A 113 -10.30 6.90 12.81
C LYS A 113 -9.82 5.96 13.90
N ILE A 114 -10.62 5.78 14.95
CA ILE A 114 -10.31 4.91 16.10
C ILE A 114 -11.48 3.92 16.26
N ARG A 115 -11.18 2.62 16.26
CA ARG A 115 -12.19 1.54 16.41
C ARG A 115 -13.42 1.69 15.48
N GLY A 116 -13.19 2.17 14.25
CA GLY A 116 -14.24 2.37 13.24
C GLY A 116 -15.06 3.65 13.37
N LYS A 117 -14.80 4.49 14.38
CA LYS A 117 -15.42 5.82 14.55
C LYS A 117 -14.45 6.92 14.16
N PHE A 118 -14.99 8.04 13.68
CA PHE A 118 -14.22 9.24 13.35
C PHE A 118 -14.32 10.25 14.49
N GLU A 119 -13.17 10.78 14.90
CA GLU A 119 -13.05 11.82 15.91
C GLU A 119 -12.31 13.01 15.29
N GLY A 120 -12.83 14.23 15.51
CA GLY A 120 -12.20 15.44 15.00
C GLY A 120 -10.91 15.74 15.75
N LEU A 121 -9.82 15.91 15.01
CA LEU A 121 -8.50 16.22 15.58
C LEU A 121 -8.22 17.71 15.54
N ALA A 122 -8.29 18.33 14.36
CA ALA A 122 -8.00 19.75 14.18
C ALA A 122 -8.66 20.30 12.91
N ALA A 123 -8.80 21.62 12.84
CA ALA A 123 -9.16 22.35 11.63
C ALA A 123 -8.51 23.74 11.67
N GLY A 124 -8.29 24.35 10.51
CA GLY A 124 -7.67 25.68 10.46
C GLY A 124 -7.34 26.17 9.05
N ASP A 125 -6.83 27.39 9.01
CA ASP A 125 -6.13 27.97 7.86
C ASP A 125 -4.62 27.67 7.95
N LEU A 126 -4.04 27.34 6.80
CA LEU A 126 -2.65 26.93 6.68
C LEU A 126 -2.04 27.66 5.49
N ARG A 127 -1.27 28.72 5.77
CA ARG A 127 -0.71 29.58 4.73
C ARG A 127 0.47 28.94 4.02
N SER A 128 0.84 29.52 2.88
CA SER A 128 2.05 29.13 2.14
C SER A 128 3.29 29.15 3.03
N GLY A 129 3.98 28.00 3.12
CA GLY A 129 5.21 27.82 3.90
C GLY A 129 4.99 27.58 5.40
N GLU A 130 3.75 27.60 5.89
CA GLU A 130 3.44 27.42 7.30
C GLU A 130 3.25 25.96 7.70
N ARG A 131 3.29 25.75 9.03
CA ARG A 131 2.89 24.50 9.67
C ARG A 131 1.92 24.78 10.80
N GLN A 132 1.06 23.80 11.09
CA GLN A 132 0.17 23.83 12.24
C GLN A 132 0.30 22.53 13.04
N GLU A 133 0.39 22.63 14.37
CA GLU A 133 0.32 21.48 15.27
C GLU A 133 -1.12 20.95 15.32
N LEU A 134 -1.30 19.67 15.03
CA LEU A 134 -2.60 19.00 15.03
C LEU A 134 -2.94 18.43 16.42
N GLY A 135 -1.92 18.04 17.18
CA GLY A 135 -2.06 17.48 18.52
C GLY A 135 -0.82 16.74 18.99
N ARG A 136 -0.85 16.34 20.26
CA ARG A 136 0.20 15.53 20.90
C ARG A 136 -0.38 14.24 21.43
N TYR A 137 0.35 13.16 21.26
CA TYR A 137 -0.06 11.82 21.65
C TYR A 137 1.06 11.12 22.38
N ASP A 138 0.70 10.26 23.34
CA ASP A 138 1.61 9.20 23.75
C ASP A 138 1.63 8.09 22.68
N ARG A 139 2.56 7.15 22.82
CA ARG A 139 2.68 6.03 21.89
C ARG A 139 1.44 5.13 21.88
N ALA A 140 0.80 4.91 23.04
CA ALA A 140 -0.32 4.00 23.16
C ALA A 140 -1.52 4.52 22.35
N ASP A 141 -1.86 5.80 22.51
CA ASP A 141 -2.98 6.46 21.85
C ASP A 141 -2.71 6.64 20.36
N LEU A 142 -1.49 7.04 19.98
CA LEU A 142 -1.10 7.15 18.57
C LEU A 142 -1.24 5.80 17.84
N PHE A 143 -1.03 4.68 18.52
CA PHE A 143 -1.10 3.33 17.93
C PHE A 143 -2.54 2.79 17.85
N GLN A 144 -3.50 3.42 18.53
CA GLN A 144 -4.91 3.09 18.40
C GLN A 144 -5.54 3.67 17.13
N ILE A 145 -4.94 4.74 16.58
CA ILE A 145 -5.39 5.37 15.33
C ILE A 145 -5.20 4.39 14.16
N LYS A 146 -6.25 4.24 13.34
CA LYS A 146 -6.25 3.42 12.12
C LYS A 146 -6.05 4.23 10.85
N ALA A 147 -6.47 5.49 10.84
CA ALA A 147 -6.26 6.40 9.72
C ALA A 147 -6.37 7.86 10.16
N PHE A 148 -5.70 8.74 9.42
CA PHE A 148 -5.92 10.19 9.45
C PHE A 148 -6.68 10.59 8.18
N THR A 149 -7.77 11.34 8.33
CA THR A 149 -8.59 11.81 7.21
C THR A 149 -8.48 13.32 7.11
N PHE A 150 -7.94 13.80 6.00
CA PHE A 150 -7.80 15.22 5.70
C PHE A 150 -8.78 15.63 4.61
N GLN A 151 -9.44 16.76 4.83
CA GLN A 151 -10.13 17.52 3.78
C GLN A 151 -9.42 18.86 3.66
N VAL A 152 -8.97 19.21 2.46
CA VAL A 152 -8.19 20.42 2.21
C VAL A 152 -8.78 21.18 1.02
N LEU A 153 -8.95 22.49 1.19
CA LEU A 153 -9.45 23.42 0.20
C LEU A 153 -8.38 24.48 -0.05
N SER A 154 -7.75 24.45 -1.22
CA SER A 154 -6.77 25.46 -1.60
C SER A 154 -7.47 26.73 -2.09
N PHE A 155 -6.93 27.88 -1.71
CA PHE A 155 -7.43 29.20 -2.07
C PHE A 155 -6.33 30.03 -2.72
N VAL A 156 -6.63 30.59 -3.89
CA VAL A 156 -5.77 31.54 -4.59
C VAL A 156 -6.63 32.73 -4.97
N ALA A 157 -6.27 33.92 -4.49
CA ALA A 157 -6.96 35.15 -4.87
C ALA A 157 -6.58 35.55 -6.31
N GLY A 158 -7.57 35.90 -7.14
CA GLY A 158 -7.35 36.36 -8.51
C GLY A 158 -8.28 35.72 -9.53
N ARG A 159 -7.90 35.78 -10.81
CA ARG A 159 -8.61 35.10 -11.91
C ARG A 159 -8.03 33.71 -12.11
N GLY A 160 -8.87 32.70 -12.09
CA GLY A 160 -8.48 31.30 -12.27
C GLY A 160 -9.67 30.38 -12.06
N TYR A 161 -9.43 29.07 -12.19
CA TYR A 161 -10.40 28.04 -11.81
C TYR A 161 -10.17 27.65 -10.34
N PRO A 162 -11.24 27.33 -9.59
CA PRO A 162 -11.08 26.81 -8.24
C PRO A 162 -10.30 25.49 -8.26
N HIS A 163 -9.39 25.32 -7.29
CA HIS A 163 -8.69 24.05 -7.10
C HIS A 163 -9.67 22.97 -6.63
N SER A 164 -9.48 21.75 -7.10
CA SER A 164 -10.25 20.60 -6.61
C SER A 164 -9.98 20.36 -5.12
N PRO A 165 -11.04 20.17 -4.29
CA PRO A 165 -10.88 19.74 -2.92
C PRO A 165 -10.04 18.47 -2.82
N LEU A 166 -9.04 18.47 -1.94
CA LEU A 166 -8.29 17.27 -1.61
C LEU A 166 -8.98 16.55 -0.47
N LEU A 167 -9.43 15.32 -0.72
CA LEU A 167 -9.85 14.37 0.30
C LEU A 167 -8.81 13.25 0.38
N ARG A 168 -8.17 13.11 1.54
CA ARG A 168 -7.14 12.10 1.76
C ARG A 168 -7.39 11.30 3.04
N GLU A 169 -7.60 9.99 2.90
CA GLU A 169 -7.48 9.06 4.02
C GLU A 169 -6.08 8.43 3.98
N LEU A 170 -5.29 8.69 5.02
CA LEU A 170 -3.97 8.09 5.24
C LEU A 170 -4.11 6.95 6.25
N PRO A 171 -4.05 5.67 5.82
CA PRO A 171 -3.98 4.55 6.74
C PRO A 171 -2.76 4.69 7.66
N TRP A 172 -2.93 4.35 8.94
CA TRP A 172 -1.91 4.48 9.95
C TRP A 172 -1.64 3.14 10.66
N SER A 173 -0.37 2.88 10.95
CA SER A 173 0.07 1.74 11.76
C SER A 173 1.44 2.03 12.38
N LYS A 174 1.79 1.31 13.45
CA LYS A 174 3.12 1.36 14.07
C LYS A 174 4.28 1.06 13.10
N GLY A 175 4.01 0.34 12.00
CA GLY A 175 5.00 0.02 10.97
C GLY A 175 5.58 1.27 10.31
N HIS A 176 4.83 2.37 10.27
CA HIS A 176 5.29 3.63 9.68
C HIS A 176 6.41 4.31 10.46
N LEU A 177 6.60 3.97 11.74
CA LEU A 177 7.66 4.52 12.58
C LEU A 177 8.89 3.59 12.68
N GLN A 178 8.93 2.48 11.92
CA GLN A 178 10.06 1.55 11.95
C GLN A 178 11.33 2.12 11.28
N GLN A 179 11.15 2.98 10.28
CA GLN A 179 12.26 3.68 9.66
C GLN A 179 12.79 4.76 10.62
N PRO A 180 14.08 5.10 10.61
CA PRO A 180 14.58 6.21 11.41
C PRO A 180 13.93 7.53 10.97
N PRO A 181 13.66 8.47 11.90
CA PRO A 181 13.14 9.78 11.55
C PRO A 181 14.19 10.56 10.73
N LYS A 182 13.72 11.48 9.89
CA LYS A 182 14.59 12.32 9.04
C LYS A 182 14.74 13.69 9.68
N ALA A 183 15.89 14.35 9.48
CA ALA A 183 16.07 15.74 9.87
C ALA A 183 15.23 16.67 8.97
N LEU A 184 14.32 17.43 9.58
CA LEU A 184 13.33 18.26 8.92
C LEU A 184 13.49 19.73 9.33
N LYS A 185 13.88 20.57 8.37
CA LYS A 185 14.00 22.03 8.60
C LYS A 185 12.65 22.66 8.95
N ALA A 186 11.57 22.19 8.34
CA ALA A 186 10.22 22.73 8.53
C ALA A 186 9.73 22.69 10.00
N ILE A 187 10.23 21.73 10.79
CA ILE A 187 9.85 21.60 12.21
C ILE A 187 10.99 21.93 13.18
N GLY A 188 12.20 22.20 12.67
CA GLY A 188 13.39 22.46 13.48
C GLY A 188 13.90 21.23 14.24
N GLY A 189 13.68 20.02 13.72
CA GLY A 189 13.98 18.76 14.40
C GLY A 189 13.85 17.55 13.50
N GLU A 190 13.79 16.35 14.07
CA GLU A 190 13.61 15.11 13.30
C GLU A 190 12.14 14.68 13.26
N GLY A 191 11.73 13.98 12.20
CA GLY A 191 10.38 13.44 12.10
C GLY A 191 10.15 12.54 10.90
N TRP A 192 8.98 11.91 10.88
CA TRP A 192 8.46 11.11 9.78
C TRP A 192 7.50 11.95 8.94
N VAL A 193 7.63 11.89 7.62
CA VAL A 193 6.83 12.69 6.67
C VAL A 193 5.94 11.77 5.86
N PHE A 194 4.66 12.12 5.79
CA PHE A 194 3.63 11.40 5.05
C PHE A 194 2.93 12.36 4.10
N SER A 195 3.08 12.14 2.79
CA SER A 195 2.41 12.96 1.77
C SER A 195 0.89 12.88 1.92
N LEU A 196 0.24 14.03 1.87
CA LEU A 196 -1.22 14.13 1.80
C LEU A 196 -1.72 14.10 0.35
N ARG A 197 -0.82 14.22 -0.63
CA ARG A 197 -1.15 14.03 -2.04
C ARG A 197 -1.07 12.54 -2.40
N GLU A 198 -1.88 12.15 -3.37
CA GLU A 198 -1.78 10.80 -3.91
C GLU A 198 -0.57 10.72 -4.83
N ASP A 199 0.35 9.82 -4.52
CA ASP A 199 1.37 9.40 -5.47
C ASP A 199 0.73 8.33 -6.40
N PRO A 200 0.53 8.63 -7.70
CA PRO A 200 -0.05 7.68 -8.65
C PRO A 200 0.74 6.36 -8.69
N GLN A 201 2.08 6.43 -8.54
CA GLN A 201 2.94 5.25 -8.60
C GLN A 201 2.79 4.32 -7.39
N ARG A 202 2.45 4.86 -6.21
CA ARG A 202 2.17 4.03 -5.02
C ARG A 202 0.89 3.22 -5.14
N LYS A 203 -0.13 3.75 -5.84
CA LYS A 203 -1.37 2.99 -6.10
C LYS A 203 -1.09 1.79 -7.00
N ASP A 204 -0.21 1.94 -7.98
CA ASP A 204 0.18 0.85 -8.88
C ASP A 204 0.97 -0.22 -8.14
N VAL A 205 1.93 0.14 -7.28
CA VAL A 205 2.67 -0.84 -6.46
C VAL A 205 1.74 -1.60 -5.51
N GLN A 206 0.77 -0.92 -4.90
CA GLN A 206 -0.18 -1.56 -3.99
C GLN A 206 -1.16 -2.47 -4.73
N ARG A 207 -1.66 -2.07 -5.91
CA ARG A 207 -2.48 -2.92 -6.79
C ARG A 207 -1.70 -4.12 -7.27
N ILE A 208 -0.48 -3.94 -7.78
CA ILE A 208 0.39 -5.04 -8.21
C ILE A 208 0.63 -6.00 -7.04
N ARG A 209 0.86 -5.50 -5.83
CA ARG A 209 1.04 -6.35 -4.65
C ARG A 209 -0.24 -7.12 -4.30
N GLU A 210 -1.40 -6.49 -4.34
CA GLU A 210 -2.69 -7.14 -4.09
C GLU A 210 -3.04 -8.16 -5.18
N GLU A 211 -2.76 -7.86 -6.44
CA GLU A 211 -2.92 -8.75 -7.59
C GLU A 211 -1.96 -9.95 -7.49
N VAL A 212 -0.69 -9.72 -7.15
CA VAL A 212 0.30 -10.80 -6.94
C VAL A 212 -0.10 -11.69 -5.75
N ILE A 213 -0.55 -11.10 -4.63
CA ILE A 213 -1.03 -11.89 -3.48
C ILE A 213 -2.29 -12.70 -3.85
N THR A 214 -3.19 -12.11 -4.64
CA THR A 214 -4.42 -12.78 -5.09
C THR A 214 -4.10 -13.89 -6.09
N GLN A 215 -3.17 -13.68 -7.02
CA GLN A 215 -2.72 -14.69 -7.96
C GLN A 215 -1.99 -15.85 -7.27
N VAL A 216 -1.13 -15.56 -6.28
CA VAL A 216 -0.46 -16.60 -5.49
C VAL A 216 -1.48 -17.41 -4.70
N ARG A 217 -2.48 -16.77 -4.08
CA ARG A 217 -3.58 -17.48 -3.38
C ARG A 217 -4.42 -18.33 -4.33
N GLN A 218 -4.78 -17.81 -5.50
CA GLN A 218 -5.55 -18.55 -6.50
C GLN A 218 -4.76 -19.73 -7.08
N GLN A 219 -3.44 -19.59 -7.24
CA GLN A 219 -2.58 -20.70 -7.66
C GLN A 219 -2.39 -21.77 -6.57
N ASP A 220 -2.38 -21.39 -5.29
CA ASP A 220 -2.34 -22.34 -4.17
C ASP A 220 -3.67 -23.08 -4.01
N GLU A 221 -4.81 -22.40 -4.17
CA GLU A 221 -6.15 -23.01 -4.08
C GLU A 221 -6.50 -23.85 -5.32
N ALA A 222 -5.91 -23.57 -6.48
CA ALA A 222 -6.18 -24.30 -7.73
C ALA A 222 -5.37 -25.61 -7.89
N ARG A 223 -4.37 -25.87 -7.03
CA ARG A 223 -3.71 -27.19 -7.01
C ARG A 223 -4.61 -28.16 -6.26
N PRO A 224 -5.06 -29.28 -6.87
CA PRO A 224 -5.81 -30.29 -6.15
C PRO A 224 -4.92 -30.80 -5.02
N ARG A 225 -5.35 -30.56 -3.78
CA ARG A 225 -4.66 -31.06 -2.60
C ARG A 225 -4.69 -32.59 -2.66
N PRO A 226 -3.55 -33.26 -2.43
CA PRO A 226 -3.51 -34.72 -2.49
C PRO A 226 -4.44 -35.34 -1.43
N GLU A 227 -5.01 -36.48 -1.79
CA GLU A 227 -5.81 -37.31 -0.90
C GLU A 227 -5.07 -38.64 -0.69
N GLY A 228 -5.21 -39.23 0.49
CA GLY A 228 -4.58 -40.51 0.80
C GLY A 228 -5.50 -41.49 1.49
N GLU A 229 -5.12 -42.76 1.45
CA GLU A 229 -5.70 -43.82 2.26
C GLU A 229 -4.57 -44.55 2.99
N VAL A 230 -4.80 -44.92 4.25
CA VAL A 230 -3.90 -45.76 5.04
C VAL A 230 -4.68 -46.93 5.61
N ASP A 231 -4.22 -48.14 5.30
CA ASP A 231 -4.76 -49.37 5.88
C ASP A 231 -3.96 -49.76 7.13
N LEU A 232 -4.66 -49.88 8.25
CA LEU A 232 -4.09 -50.26 9.53
C LEU A 232 -4.35 -51.73 9.87
N HIS A 233 -4.91 -52.56 8.99
CA HIS A 233 -4.98 -54.01 9.23
C HIS A 233 -3.57 -54.56 9.39
N ILE A 234 -3.34 -55.35 10.44
CA ILE A 234 -1.99 -55.79 10.81
C ILE A 234 -1.37 -56.67 9.72
N GLU A 235 -2.22 -57.37 8.96
CA GLU A 235 -1.87 -58.19 7.80
C GLU A 235 -1.19 -57.38 6.68
N GLU A 236 -1.52 -56.09 6.55
CA GLU A 236 -0.92 -55.18 5.57
C GLU A 236 0.40 -54.58 6.08
N LEU A 237 0.61 -54.57 7.40
CA LEU A 237 1.75 -53.90 8.03
C LEU A 237 2.93 -54.84 8.29
N VAL A 238 2.68 -56.14 8.49
CA VAL A 238 3.72 -57.12 8.82
C VAL A 238 3.51 -58.46 8.11
N ALA A 239 4.61 -59.13 7.75
CA ALA A 239 4.56 -60.41 7.03
C ALA A 239 4.06 -61.60 7.88
N ARG A 240 4.20 -61.54 9.21
CA ARG A 240 3.82 -62.62 10.13
C ARG A 240 3.06 -62.11 11.36
N PRO A 241 1.79 -61.70 11.21
CA PRO A 241 1.00 -61.12 12.32
C PRO A 241 0.81 -62.05 13.52
N TYR A 242 0.75 -63.37 13.27
CA TYR A 242 0.51 -64.40 14.30
C TYR A 242 1.67 -64.57 15.30
N GLU A 243 2.85 -64.03 15.01
CA GLU A 243 4.01 -64.06 15.92
C GLU A 243 3.99 -62.90 16.93
N LEU A 244 3.05 -61.95 16.81
CA LEU A 244 3.01 -60.73 17.61
C LEU A 244 1.98 -60.80 18.75
N ALA A 245 2.31 -60.20 19.89
CA ALA A 245 1.34 -60.00 20.95
C ALA A 245 0.30 -58.92 20.56
N PRO A 246 -0.95 -58.97 21.06
CA PRO A 246 -1.97 -57.97 20.75
C PRO A 246 -1.57 -56.52 21.04
N SER A 247 -0.80 -56.29 22.11
CA SER A 247 -0.26 -54.97 22.45
C SER A 247 0.78 -54.48 21.44
N GLU A 248 1.58 -55.40 20.88
CA GLU A 248 2.59 -55.06 19.87
C GLU A 248 1.93 -54.74 18.53
N MET A 249 0.91 -55.51 18.14
CA MET A 249 0.10 -55.22 16.95
C MET A 249 -0.51 -53.82 17.03
N LEU A 250 -1.18 -53.50 18.14
CA LEU A 250 -1.80 -52.19 18.34
C LEU A 250 -0.75 -51.05 18.31
N ARG A 251 0.43 -51.27 18.89
CA ARG A 251 1.52 -50.28 18.85
C ARG A 251 1.96 -50.02 17.42
N ILE A 252 2.24 -51.07 16.63
CA ILE A 252 2.65 -50.94 15.22
C ILE A 252 1.59 -50.17 14.42
N GLN A 253 0.32 -50.54 14.57
CA GLN A 253 -0.78 -49.86 13.87
C GLN A 253 -0.89 -48.37 14.24
N THR A 254 -0.69 -48.04 15.52
CA THR A 254 -0.75 -46.65 16.00
C THR A 254 0.46 -45.84 15.51
N GLU A 255 1.66 -46.44 15.51
CA GLU A 255 2.88 -45.80 14.95
C GLU A 255 2.75 -45.57 13.44
N THR A 256 2.19 -46.52 12.70
CA THR A 256 1.89 -46.35 11.27
C THR A 256 0.90 -45.20 11.02
N LEU A 257 -0.13 -45.08 11.86
CA LEU A 257 -1.07 -43.96 11.78
C LEU A 257 -0.36 -42.61 12.01
N GLU A 258 0.48 -42.50 13.04
CA GLU A 258 1.22 -41.27 13.33
C GLU A 258 2.15 -40.86 12.19
N GLN A 259 2.81 -41.83 11.57
CA GLN A 259 3.64 -41.60 10.38
C GLN A 259 2.80 -41.13 9.19
N ALA A 260 1.65 -41.76 8.94
CA ALA A 260 0.73 -41.37 7.88
C ALA A 260 0.18 -39.94 8.07
N LEU A 261 -0.19 -39.59 9.31
CA LEU A 261 -0.63 -38.23 9.65
C LEU A 261 0.48 -37.20 9.46
N SER A 262 1.70 -37.53 9.89
CA SER A 262 2.87 -36.64 9.72
C SER A 262 3.17 -36.40 8.24
N LYS A 263 3.10 -37.44 7.41
CA LYS A 263 3.25 -37.34 5.96
C LYS A 263 2.13 -36.50 5.33
N ALA A 264 0.88 -36.76 5.70
CA ALA A 264 -0.29 -36.03 5.19
C ALA A 264 -0.21 -34.53 5.51
N LEU A 265 0.24 -34.17 6.72
CA LEU A 265 0.46 -32.78 7.12
C LEU A 265 1.62 -32.13 6.36
N ALA A 266 2.73 -32.85 6.16
CA ALA A 266 3.89 -32.34 5.43
C ALA A 266 3.60 -32.13 3.93
N GLU A 267 2.75 -32.97 3.34
CA GLU A 267 2.33 -32.90 1.94
C GLU A 267 1.02 -32.12 1.73
N HIS A 268 0.48 -31.48 2.78
CA HIS A 268 -0.74 -30.66 2.74
C HIS A 268 -1.97 -31.38 2.16
N TYR A 269 -2.25 -32.59 2.66
CA TYR A 269 -3.40 -33.38 2.22
C TYR A 269 -4.71 -32.67 2.55
N GLU A 270 -5.72 -32.77 1.67
CA GLU A 270 -7.07 -32.31 1.99
C GLU A 270 -7.76 -33.26 2.96
N ARG A 271 -7.65 -34.55 2.66
CA ARG A 271 -8.24 -35.63 3.45
C ARG A 271 -7.37 -36.89 3.45
N LEU A 272 -7.46 -37.64 4.54
CA LEU A 272 -6.88 -38.96 4.70
C LEU A 272 -7.96 -39.94 5.18
N ILE A 273 -8.10 -41.06 4.49
CA ILE A 273 -8.97 -42.16 4.93
C ILE A 273 -8.13 -43.16 5.74
N VAL A 274 -8.52 -43.37 7.00
CA VAL A 274 -7.89 -44.33 7.91
C VAL A 274 -8.77 -45.57 8.00
N ILE A 275 -8.30 -46.69 7.47
CA ILE A 275 -9.01 -47.97 7.50
C ILE A 275 -8.53 -48.75 8.72
N HIS A 276 -9.41 -48.97 9.69
CA HIS A 276 -9.10 -49.63 10.97
C HIS A 276 -9.91 -50.91 11.22
N GLY A 277 -10.76 -51.30 10.27
CA GLY A 277 -11.64 -52.46 10.37
C GLY A 277 -12.81 -52.28 11.35
N VAL A 278 -13.74 -53.23 11.35
CA VAL A 278 -14.96 -53.18 12.18
C VAL A 278 -14.68 -53.70 13.59
N GLY A 279 -13.99 -54.84 13.71
CA GLY A 279 -13.42 -55.42 14.94
C GLY A 279 -14.24 -55.30 16.23
N MET A 280 -13.54 -55.34 17.37
CA MET A 280 -14.11 -55.02 18.71
C MET A 280 -14.05 -53.52 19.04
N GLY A 281 -13.64 -52.68 18.08
CA GLY A 281 -13.52 -51.23 18.27
C GLY A 281 -12.25 -50.75 19.01
N VAL A 282 -11.33 -51.64 19.39
CA VAL A 282 -10.08 -51.28 20.08
C VAL A 282 -9.23 -50.33 19.22
N LEU A 283 -8.92 -50.71 17.98
CA LEU A 283 -8.13 -49.89 17.06
C LEU A 283 -8.85 -48.59 16.69
N LYS A 284 -10.16 -48.64 16.44
CA LYS A 284 -10.99 -47.45 16.21
C LYS A 284 -10.86 -46.43 17.35
N ASN A 285 -10.90 -46.88 18.60
CA ASN A 285 -10.75 -46.00 19.75
C ASN A 285 -9.33 -45.42 19.84
N ALA A 286 -8.31 -46.25 19.61
CA ALA A 286 -6.92 -45.78 19.56
C ALA A 286 -6.71 -44.71 18.48
N VAL A 287 -7.20 -44.95 17.26
CA VAL A 287 -7.17 -43.98 16.14
C VAL A 287 -7.79 -42.65 16.57
N ARG A 288 -8.99 -42.67 17.17
CA ARG A 288 -9.67 -41.44 17.63
C ARG A 288 -8.86 -40.70 18.69
N GLU A 289 -8.17 -41.40 19.58
CA GLU A 289 -7.34 -40.76 20.61
C GLU A 289 -6.07 -40.13 20.03
N VAL A 290 -5.46 -40.73 19.01
CA VAL A 290 -4.36 -40.11 18.26
C VAL A 290 -4.85 -38.85 17.55
N LEU A 291 -5.93 -38.94 16.78
CA LEU A 291 -6.46 -37.82 15.99
C LEU A 291 -6.83 -36.60 16.86
N LYS A 292 -7.34 -36.80 18.07
CA LYS A 292 -7.63 -35.69 19.00
C LYS A 292 -6.38 -34.95 19.49
N LYS A 293 -5.24 -35.64 19.55
CA LYS A 293 -3.97 -35.09 20.04
C LYS A 293 -3.14 -34.49 18.92
N THR A 294 -3.37 -34.90 17.68
CA THR A 294 -2.67 -34.38 16.51
C THR A 294 -3.15 -32.96 16.20
N PRO A 295 -2.25 -31.95 16.18
CA PRO A 295 -2.62 -30.59 15.77
C PRO A 295 -2.89 -30.54 14.26
N HIS A 296 -3.54 -29.47 13.81
CA HIS A 296 -3.85 -29.21 12.39
C HIS A 296 -4.85 -30.20 11.74
N ILE A 297 -5.62 -30.90 12.56
CA ILE A 297 -6.79 -31.67 12.11
C ILE A 297 -8.04 -30.82 12.33
N LYS A 298 -8.69 -30.45 11.23
CA LYS A 298 -9.93 -29.67 11.22
C LYS A 298 -11.10 -30.46 11.79
N SER A 299 -11.26 -31.70 11.34
CA SER A 299 -12.30 -32.61 11.82
C SER A 299 -12.03 -34.05 11.41
N PHE A 300 -12.65 -35.01 12.09
CA PHE A 300 -12.67 -36.41 11.67
C PHE A 300 -14.05 -37.02 11.86
N ARG A 301 -14.51 -37.84 10.91
CA ARG A 301 -15.84 -38.43 10.86
C ARG A 301 -15.79 -39.84 10.27
N PRO A 302 -16.83 -40.68 10.43
CA PRO A 302 -16.91 -41.95 9.69
C PRO A 302 -16.77 -41.70 8.19
N ALA A 303 -15.97 -42.52 7.51
CA ALA A 303 -15.84 -42.46 6.05
C ALA A 303 -17.12 -42.96 5.36
N ASP A 304 -17.20 -42.79 4.04
CA ASP A 304 -18.36 -43.22 3.24
C ASP A 304 -18.70 -44.70 3.47
N PRO A 305 -19.86 -45.02 4.09
CA PRO A 305 -20.27 -46.40 4.36
C PRO A 305 -20.43 -47.24 3.09
N ALA A 306 -20.70 -46.64 1.93
CA ALA A 306 -20.84 -47.37 0.68
C ALA A 306 -19.49 -47.92 0.18
N ARG A 307 -18.38 -47.25 0.50
CA ARG A 307 -17.03 -47.65 0.08
C ARG A 307 -16.29 -48.45 1.14
N TYR A 308 -16.41 -48.11 2.41
CA TYR A 308 -15.58 -48.68 3.49
C TYR A 308 -16.39 -49.34 4.62
N GLY A 309 -17.72 -49.38 4.50
CA GLY A 309 -18.59 -49.84 5.57
C GLY A 309 -18.38 -49.04 6.87
N ASN A 310 -18.42 -49.72 8.01
CA ASN A 310 -18.24 -49.09 9.33
C ASN A 310 -16.78 -49.09 9.82
N GLY A 311 -15.82 -49.45 8.95
CA GLY A 311 -14.44 -49.77 9.31
C GLY A 311 -13.42 -48.67 9.02
N ALA A 312 -13.85 -47.46 8.64
CA ALA A 312 -12.93 -46.38 8.29
C ALA A 312 -13.35 -45.02 8.85
N THR A 313 -12.35 -44.17 9.07
CA THR A 313 -12.48 -42.79 9.55
C THR A 313 -11.87 -41.85 8.51
N GLU A 314 -12.64 -40.88 8.04
CA GLU A 314 -12.16 -39.76 7.23
C GLU A 314 -11.62 -38.66 8.14
N VAL A 315 -10.39 -38.23 7.86
CA VAL A 315 -9.69 -37.14 8.55
C VAL A 315 -9.57 -35.97 7.57
N ILE A 316 -9.98 -34.78 8.00
CA ILE A 316 -9.92 -33.54 7.22
C ILE A 316 -8.92 -32.61 7.91
N PHE A 317 -7.93 -32.14 7.16
CA PHE A 317 -6.87 -31.25 7.65
C PHE A 317 -7.25 -29.77 7.43
N ASP A 318 -6.50 -28.86 8.07
CA ASP A 318 -6.72 -27.41 7.99
C ASP A 318 -6.41 -26.79 6.61
#